data_AF-A0A940LWU6-F1
#
_entry.id   AF-A0A940LWU6-F1
#
_cell.length_a   1.000
_cell.length_b   1.000
_cell.length_c   1.000
_cell.angle_alpha   90.00
_cell.angle_beta   90.00
_cell.angle_gamma   90.00
#
_symmetry.space_group_name_H-M   'P 1'
#
loop_
_entity.id
_entity.type
_entity.pdbx_description
1 polymer ?
#
loop_
_entity_poly.entity_id
_entity_poly.type
_entity_poly.pdbx_seq_one_letter_code
_entity_poly.pdbx_strand_id
1 'polypeptide(L)'
;MSLGKSLIGAAVLFCLAGTSVAAGPEDHEALARRFVSVLPASDEAAEPTRLDEGQAQRQADLVKANPGKADAVRAAFARRIACSDEKRDAMLPAMMLAIARSLSDEQLQSLIAFYTSPDFARLSALDGESAEAKALMARYPLEKFAEAMKAYATAHVIEDVMAAEQACDAELDEALAKTGVRP
;
A
#
# COMPACT_ATOMS: atom_id res chain seq x y z
N MET A 1 -73.16 -23.04 19.84
CA MET A 1 -72.54 -22.04 18.94
C MET A 1 -72.24 -20.80 19.77
N SER A 2 -70.96 -20.59 20.14
CA SER A 2 -70.52 -19.49 21.01
C SER A 2 -69.69 -18.52 20.17
N LEU A 3 -70.16 -17.28 20.05
CA LEU A 3 -69.49 -16.18 19.35
C LEU A 3 -68.81 -15.26 20.35
N GLY A 4 -67.64 -14.73 19.96
CA GLY A 4 -67.17 -13.41 20.38
C GLY A 4 -66.15 -13.36 21.52
N LYS A 5 -64.88 -13.66 21.22
CA LYS A 5 -63.74 -13.17 22.01
C LYS A 5 -63.28 -11.82 21.44
N SER A 6 -63.53 -10.75 22.18
CA SER A 6 -62.81 -9.48 22.05
C SER A 6 -61.47 -9.60 22.77
N LEU A 7 -60.37 -9.33 22.07
CA LEU A 7 -59.09 -8.97 22.67
C LEU A 7 -58.54 -7.74 21.94
N ILE A 8 -58.73 -6.60 22.60
CA ILE A 8 -58.03 -5.34 22.36
C ILE A 8 -56.67 -5.48 23.05
N GLY A 9 -55.57 -5.24 22.34
CA GLY A 9 -54.22 -5.40 22.90
C GLY A 9 -53.15 -4.70 22.09
N ALA A 10 -53.06 -3.38 22.31
CA ALA A 10 -51.93 -2.46 22.13
C ALA A 10 -50.79 -2.87 21.18
N ALA A 11 -50.74 -2.24 19.99
CA ALA A 11 -49.53 -2.10 19.21
C ALA A 11 -48.64 -1.02 19.85
N VAL A 12 -47.57 -1.43 20.54
CA VAL A 12 -46.50 -0.53 20.99
C VAL A 12 -45.63 -0.23 19.78
N LEU A 13 -45.85 0.95 19.19
CA LEU A 13 -45.00 1.52 18.15
C LEU A 13 -43.66 1.92 18.80
N PHE A 14 -42.66 1.06 18.75
CA PHE A 14 -41.29 1.42 19.09
C PHE A 14 -40.73 2.31 17.99
N CYS A 15 -40.87 3.63 18.15
CA CYS A 15 -40.08 4.60 17.41
C CYS A 15 -38.62 4.44 17.84
N LEU A 16 -37.87 3.61 17.11
CA LEU A 16 -36.42 3.65 17.10
C LEU A 16 -36.02 5.00 16.52
N ALA A 17 -35.88 5.99 17.41
CA ALA A 17 -35.16 7.22 17.13
C ALA A 17 -33.72 6.82 16.85
N GLY A 18 -33.43 6.54 15.57
CA GLY A 18 -32.08 6.43 15.09
C GLY A 18 -31.40 7.75 15.37
N THR A 19 -30.51 7.77 16.34
CA THR A 19 -29.44 8.75 16.42
C THR A 19 -28.66 8.65 15.13
N SER A 20 -29.09 9.40 14.11
CA SER A 20 -28.23 9.79 13.01
C SER A 20 -27.12 10.61 13.64
N VAL A 21 -26.02 9.94 13.96
CA VAL A 21 -24.73 10.60 14.10
C VAL A 21 -24.53 11.27 12.76
N ALA A 22 -24.82 12.58 12.72
CA ALA A 22 -24.37 13.41 11.62
C ALA A 22 -22.86 13.25 11.64
N ALA A 23 -22.32 12.48 10.70
CA ALA A 23 -20.89 12.46 10.45
C ALA A 23 -20.54 13.93 10.18
N GLY A 24 -19.82 14.54 11.12
CA GLY A 24 -19.26 15.86 10.92
C GLY A 24 -18.38 15.84 9.67
N PRO A 25 -17.95 17.02 9.17
CA PRO A 25 -16.97 17.06 8.10
C PRO A 25 -15.80 16.14 8.46
N GLU A 26 -15.53 15.16 7.62
CA GLU A 26 -14.43 14.22 7.78
C GLU A 26 -13.13 15.05 7.77
N ASP A 27 -12.28 14.86 8.78
CA ASP A 27 -10.96 15.49 8.82
C ASP A 27 -10.15 15.06 7.59
N HIS A 28 -9.37 15.98 7.03
CA HIS A 28 -8.50 15.74 5.87
C HIS A 28 -7.62 14.49 6.06
N GLU A 29 -7.07 14.31 7.26
CA GLU A 29 -6.25 13.14 7.60
C GLU A 29 -7.05 11.83 7.54
N ALA A 30 -8.34 11.85 7.92
CA ALA A 30 -9.22 10.70 7.81
C ALA A 30 -9.55 10.39 6.34
N LEU A 31 -9.82 11.42 5.52
CA LEU A 31 -10.00 11.28 4.07
C LEU A 31 -8.76 10.68 3.40
N ALA A 32 -7.57 11.15 3.74
CA ALA A 32 -6.31 10.64 3.21
C ALA A 32 -6.11 9.15 3.54
N ARG A 33 -6.34 8.75 4.81
CA ARG A 33 -6.27 7.34 5.22
C ARG A 33 -7.31 6.47 4.52
N ARG A 34 -8.53 6.99 4.37
CA ARG A 34 -9.61 6.29 3.66
C ARG A 34 -9.26 6.09 2.19
N PHE A 35 -8.70 7.10 1.54
CA PHE A 35 -8.21 6.98 0.16
C PHE A 35 -7.17 5.86 0.04
N VAL A 36 -6.14 5.84 0.89
CA VAL A 36 -5.13 4.77 0.87
C VAL A 36 -5.76 3.38 1.08
N SER A 37 -6.80 3.27 1.90
CA SER A 37 -7.49 2.00 2.16
C SER A 37 -8.31 1.44 1.00
N VAL A 38 -8.68 2.29 0.02
CA VAL A 38 -9.46 1.87 -1.16
C VAL A 38 -8.61 1.69 -2.41
N LEU A 39 -7.30 1.94 -2.33
CA LEU A 39 -6.39 1.66 -3.45
C LEU A 39 -6.31 0.15 -3.69
N PRO A 40 -6.21 -0.29 -4.97
CA PRO A 40 -5.93 -1.69 -5.26
C PRO A 40 -4.57 -2.07 -4.66
N ALA A 41 -4.45 -3.30 -4.18
CA ALA A 41 -3.15 -3.84 -3.82
C ALA A 41 -2.26 -3.77 -5.07
N SER A 42 -1.04 -3.24 -4.93
CA SER A 42 -0.09 -3.30 -6.04
C SER A 42 0.36 -4.75 -6.20
N ASP A 43 0.02 -5.38 -7.31
CA ASP A 43 0.58 -6.68 -7.67
C ASP A 43 2.13 -6.61 -7.79
N GLU A 44 2.69 -5.41 -8.00
CA GLU A 44 4.13 -5.12 -7.98
C GLU A 44 4.78 -5.09 -6.58
N ALA A 45 4.00 -5.15 -5.49
CA ALA A 45 4.59 -5.39 -4.16
C ALA A 45 5.22 -6.79 -4.06
N ALA A 46 4.79 -7.72 -4.91
CA ALA A 46 5.37 -9.06 -5.01
C ALA A 46 6.59 -9.08 -5.96
N GLU A 47 7.74 -8.58 -5.49
CA GLU A 47 9.11 -9.09 -5.70
C GLU A 47 10.19 -8.02 -5.37
N PRO A 48 11.24 -8.39 -4.62
CA PRO A 48 12.14 -9.44 -5.04
C PRO A 48 12.42 -10.40 -3.88
N THR A 49 11.77 -11.56 -3.92
CA THR A 49 12.15 -12.75 -3.16
C THR A 49 13.54 -13.31 -3.54
N ARG A 50 14.38 -12.50 -4.21
CA ARG A 50 15.64 -12.87 -4.86
C ARG A 50 16.65 -11.73 -4.78
N LEU A 51 17.91 -12.10 -4.68
CA LEU A 51 19.04 -11.18 -4.79
C LEU A 51 19.03 -10.51 -6.17
N ASP A 52 19.35 -9.21 -6.21
CA ASP A 52 19.73 -8.59 -7.47
C ASP A 52 21.04 -9.21 -8.01
N GLU A 53 21.39 -8.92 -9.26
CA GLU A 53 22.56 -9.51 -9.91
C GLU A 53 23.87 -9.18 -9.16
N GLY A 54 24.00 -7.95 -8.63
CA GLY A 54 25.17 -7.53 -7.86
C GLY A 54 25.28 -8.25 -6.52
N GLN A 55 24.16 -8.43 -5.83
CA GLN A 55 24.09 -9.17 -4.58
C GLN A 55 24.33 -10.66 -4.76
N ALA A 56 23.79 -11.26 -5.84
CA ALA A 56 24.02 -12.66 -6.18
C ALA A 56 25.51 -12.91 -6.45
N GLN A 57 26.16 -12.00 -7.19
CA GLN A 57 27.60 -12.06 -7.44
C GLN A 57 28.39 -11.90 -6.14
N ARG A 58 28.06 -10.92 -5.29
CA ARG A 58 28.68 -10.71 -3.98
C ARG A 58 28.57 -11.95 -3.09
N GLN A 59 27.40 -12.58 -3.06
CA GLN A 59 27.18 -13.80 -2.31
C GLN A 59 28.08 -14.94 -2.82
N ALA A 60 28.15 -15.12 -4.14
CA ALA A 60 28.99 -16.15 -4.77
C ALA A 60 30.48 -15.95 -4.44
N ASP A 61 30.95 -14.69 -4.49
CA ASP A 61 32.34 -14.35 -4.18
C ASP A 61 32.67 -14.62 -2.71
N LEU A 62 31.78 -14.26 -1.78
CA LEU A 62 31.96 -14.53 -0.35
C LEU A 62 31.98 -16.03 -0.03
N VAL A 63 31.13 -16.83 -0.69
CA VAL A 63 31.13 -18.30 -0.56
C VAL A 63 32.46 -18.88 -1.05
N LYS A 64 32.97 -18.39 -2.18
CA LYS A 64 34.25 -18.82 -2.76
C LYS A 64 35.44 -18.45 -1.86
N ALA A 65 35.43 -17.26 -1.28
CA ALA A 65 36.49 -16.77 -0.40
C ALA A 65 36.50 -17.43 0.99
N ASN A 66 35.38 -18.02 1.42
CA ASN A 66 35.22 -18.59 2.76
C ASN A 66 34.77 -20.07 2.73
N PRO A 67 35.66 -21.02 2.37
CA PRO A 67 35.34 -22.44 2.37
C PRO A 67 34.80 -22.92 3.73
N GLY A 68 33.73 -23.72 3.70
CA GLY A 68 33.06 -24.22 4.90
C GLY A 68 32.06 -23.25 5.55
N LYS A 69 31.90 -22.03 5.04
CA LYS A 69 30.96 -21.03 5.56
C LYS A 69 29.79 -20.72 4.62
N ALA A 70 29.56 -21.55 3.60
CA ALA A 70 28.55 -21.29 2.58
C ALA A 70 27.13 -21.10 3.16
N ASP A 71 26.75 -21.91 4.16
CA ASP A 71 25.45 -21.79 4.82
C ASP A 71 25.32 -20.48 5.62
N ALA A 72 26.38 -20.05 6.29
CA ALA A 72 26.40 -18.78 7.03
C ALA A 72 26.23 -17.58 6.09
N VAL A 73 26.95 -17.58 4.95
CA VAL A 73 26.80 -16.54 3.91
C VAL A 73 25.38 -16.54 3.35
N ARG A 74 24.82 -17.70 2.97
CA ARG A 74 23.45 -17.79 2.46
C ARG A 74 22.41 -17.29 3.48
N ALA A 75 22.55 -17.67 4.74
CA ALA A 75 21.65 -17.24 5.80
C ALA A 75 21.71 -15.72 6.03
N ALA A 76 22.89 -15.11 5.95
CA ALA A 76 23.04 -13.66 6.11
C ALA A 76 22.36 -12.89 4.97
N PHE A 77 22.54 -13.32 3.72
CA PHE A 77 21.84 -12.72 2.57
C PHE A 77 20.31 -12.93 2.62
N ALA A 78 19.84 -14.09 3.09
CA ALA A 78 18.41 -14.33 3.27
C ALA A 78 17.79 -13.36 4.31
N ARG A 79 18.51 -13.04 5.38
CA ARG A 79 18.08 -12.03 6.36
C ARG A 79 18.04 -10.62 5.76
N ARG A 80 19.03 -10.28 4.94
CA ARG A 80 19.08 -8.99 4.23
C ARG A 80 17.90 -8.82 3.27
N ILE A 81 17.53 -9.88 2.55
CA ILE A 81 16.32 -9.90 1.71
C ILE A 81 15.08 -9.63 2.58
N ALA A 82 14.90 -10.40 3.67
CA ALA A 82 13.76 -10.21 4.56
C ALA A 82 13.67 -8.79 5.16
N CYS A 83 14.81 -8.19 5.51
CA CYS A 83 14.88 -6.79 5.95
C CYS A 83 14.39 -5.83 4.86
N SER A 84 14.93 -5.96 3.64
CA SER A 84 14.55 -5.10 2.51
C SER A 84 13.06 -5.23 2.17
N ASP A 85 12.53 -6.46 2.15
CA ASP A 85 11.11 -6.74 1.92
C ASP A 85 10.24 -6.06 2.98
N GLU A 86 10.56 -6.21 4.28
CA GLU A 86 9.82 -5.57 5.38
C GLU A 86 9.81 -4.03 5.24
N LYS A 87 10.96 -3.43 4.88
CA LYS A 87 11.06 -1.98 4.70
C LYS A 87 10.25 -1.50 3.50
N ARG A 88 10.29 -2.23 2.38
CA ARG A 88 9.49 -1.92 1.19
C ARG A 88 8.00 -2.01 1.47
N ASP A 89 7.56 -3.06 2.16
CA ASP A 89 6.17 -3.27 2.53
C ASP A 89 5.63 -2.16 3.44
N ALA A 90 6.45 -1.67 4.37
CA ALA A 90 6.08 -0.55 5.24
C ALA A 90 6.08 0.82 4.52
N MET A 91 6.95 0.98 3.51
CA MET A 91 7.16 2.25 2.84
C MET A 91 6.06 2.59 1.84
N LEU A 92 5.51 1.61 1.12
CA LEU A 92 4.47 1.87 0.12
C LEU A 92 3.20 2.51 0.74
N PRO A 93 2.62 1.99 1.84
CA PRO A 93 1.51 2.65 2.51
C PRO A 93 1.84 4.04 3.04
N ALA A 94 3.06 4.23 3.57
CA ALA A 94 3.51 5.53 4.09
C ALA A 94 3.64 6.57 2.96
N MET A 95 4.22 6.17 1.82
CA MET A 95 4.31 6.97 0.61
C MET A 95 2.92 7.34 0.09
N MET A 96 2.01 6.36 -0.04
CA MET A 96 0.64 6.61 -0.50
C MET A 96 -0.10 7.59 0.42
N LEU A 97 0.12 7.50 1.74
CA LEU A 97 -0.46 8.43 2.70
C LEU A 97 0.13 9.84 2.57
N ALA A 98 1.43 9.97 2.33
CA ALA A 98 2.06 11.27 2.11
C ALA A 98 1.57 11.94 0.80
N ILE A 99 1.40 11.16 -0.27
CA ILE A 99 0.82 11.62 -1.53
C ILE A 99 -0.63 12.04 -1.32
N ALA A 100 -1.42 11.24 -0.61
CA ALA A 100 -2.81 11.56 -0.30
C ALA A 100 -2.96 12.91 0.42
N ARG A 101 -2.10 13.17 1.41
CA ARG A 101 -2.06 14.45 2.16
C ARG A 101 -1.70 15.68 1.32
N SER A 102 -1.16 15.48 0.13
CA SER A 102 -0.83 16.59 -0.80
C SER A 102 -2.00 16.99 -1.70
N LEU A 103 -3.07 16.18 -1.72
CA LEU A 103 -4.27 16.43 -2.51
C LEU A 103 -5.30 17.23 -1.71
N SER A 104 -6.25 17.88 -2.38
CA SER A 104 -7.38 18.52 -1.71
C SER A 104 -8.45 17.53 -1.28
N ASP A 105 -9.31 17.92 -0.34
CA ASP A 105 -10.45 17.09 0.11
C ASP A 105 -11.36 16.67 -1.07
N GLU A 106 -11.62 17.57 -1.99
CA GLU A 106 -12.42 17.30 -3.20
C GLU A 106 -11.74 16.25 -4.10
N GLN A 107 -10.42 16.36 -4.27
CA GLN A 107 -9.66 15.38 -5.03
C GLN A 107 -9.69 14.00 -4.38
N LEU A 108 -9.47 13.94 -3.05
CA LEU A 108 -9.53 12.69 -2.30
C LEU A 108 -10.90 12.03 -2.38
N GLN A 109 -11.98 12.79 -2.20
CA GLN A 109 -13.35 12.27 -2.32
C GLN A 109 -13.64 11.75 -3.72
N SER A 110 -13.20 12.47 -4.77
CA SER A 110 -13.37 12.06 -6.16
C SER A 110 -12.57 10.79 -6.49
N LEU A 111 -11.34 10.66 -5.99
CA LEU A 111 -10.53 9.46 -6.15
C LEU A 111 -11.10 8.27 -5.38
N ILE A 112 -11.57 8.47 -4.14
CA ILE A 112 -12.28 7.43 -3.39
C ILE A 112 -13.49 6.94 -4.18
N ALA A 113 -14.28 7.86 -4.74
CA ALA A 113 -15.42 7.51 -5.57
C ALA A 113 -14.99 6.72 -6.82
N PHE A 114 -13.89 7.11 -7.48
CA PHE A 114 -13.36 6.37 -8.62
C PHE A 114 -13.01 4.91 -8.25
N TYR A 115 -12.11 4.72 -7.28
CA TYR A 115 -11.59 3.38 -6.93
C TYR A 115 -12.64 2.45 -6.31
N THR A 116 -13.72 3.01 -5.74
CA THR A 116 -14.85 2.21 -5.22
C THR A 116 -15.98 2.00 -6.24
N SER A 117 -15.87 2.59 -7.44
CA SER A 117 -16.91 2.50 -8.48
C SER A 117 -16.61 1.43 -9.54
N PRO A 118 -17.62 1.03 -10.33
CA PRO A 118 -17.41 0.22 -11.53
C PRO A 118 -16.52 0.89 -12.58
N ASP A 119 -16.35 2.22 -12.54
CA ASP A 119 -15.55 2.94 -13.52
C ASP A 119 -14.05 2.63 -13.38
N PHE A 120 -13.57 2.22 -12.19
CA PHE A 120 -12.22 1.70 -12.03
C PHE A 120 -12.00 0.41 -12.85
N ALA A 121 -12.85 -0.59 -12.66
CA ALA A 121 -12.77 -1.85 -13.40
C ALA A 121 -12.95 -1.66 -14.91
N ARG A 122 -13.80 -0.71 -15.32
CA ARG A 122 -13.96 -0.32 -16.73
C ARG A 122 -12.68 0.29 -17.28
N LEU A 123 -12.09 1.26 -16.57
CA LEU A 123 -10.87 1.91 -17.04
C LEU A 123 -9.72 0.90 -17.17
N SER A 124 -9.58 -0.04 -16.23
CA SER A 124 -8.56 -1.11 -16.30
C SER A 124 -8.72 -2.07 -17.48
N ALA A 125 -9.92 -2.18 -18.07
CA ALA A 125 -10.20 -3.08 -19.19
C ALA A 125 -10.11 -2.38 -20.57
N LEU A 126 -9.98 -1.05 -20.60
CA LEU A 126 -9.94 -0.26 -21.82
C LEU A 126 -8.50 -0.02 -22.29
N ASP A 127 -8.33 0.16 -23.60
CA ASP A 127 -7.12 0.79 -24.13
C ASP A 127 -7.09 2.25 -23.69
N GLY A 128 -5.98 2.68 -23.07
CA GLY A 128 -5.79 4.03 -22.54
C GLY A 128 -5.95 5.12 -23.60
N GLU A 129 -5.73 4.80 -24.89
CA GLU A 129 -5.89 5.76 -25.99
C GLU A 129 -7.32 5.88 -26.51
N SER A 130 -8.22 4.99 -26.08
CA SER A 130 -9.62 5.00 -26.50
C SER A 130 -10.35 6.27 -26.03
N ALA A 131 -11.33 6.71 -26.80
CA ALA A 131 -12.16 7.87 -26.44
C ALA A 131 -12.90 7.64 -25.11
N GLU A 132 -13.29 6.40 -24.82
CA GLU A 132 -13.95 6.02 -23.58
C GLU A 132 -13.00 6.11 -22.38
N ALA A 133 -11.76 5.61 -22.50
CA ALA A 133 -10.76 5.74 -21.45
C ALA A 133 -10.43 7.22 -21.17
N LYS A 134 -10.27 8.03 -22.22
CA LYS A 134 -10.05 9.49 -22.10
C LYS A 134 -11.21 10.19 -21.40
N ALA A 135 -12.45 9.83 -21.74
CA ALA A 135 -13.63 10.39 -21.10
C ALA A 135 -13.71 10.00 -19.61
N LEU A 136 -13.38 8.75 -19.26
CA LEU A 136 -13.30 8.31 -17.86
C LEU A 136 -12.18 9.02 -17.11
N MET A 137 -10.98 9.12 -17.69
CA MET A 137 -9.85 9.83 -17.08
C MET A 137 -10.13 11.31 -16.86
N ALA A 138 -10.89 11.97 -17.73
CA ALA A 138 -11.28 13.37 -17.57
C ALA A 138 -12.34 13.61 -16.47
N ARG A 139 -13.09 12.58 -16.06
CA ARG A 139 -14.12 12.69 -15.01
C ARG A 139 -13.56 12.70 -13.59
N TYR A 140 -12.34 12.21 -13.41
CA TYR A 140 -11.70 12.05 -12.11
C TYR A 140 -10.34 12.74 -12.11
N PRO A 141 -9.80 13.19 -10.96
CA PRO A 141 -8.53 13.89 -10.90
C PRO A 141 -7.31 12.93 -10.97
N LEU A 142 -7.34 11.96 -11.90
CA LEU A 142 -6.29 10.94 -12.05
C LEU A 142 -4.95 11.54 -12.47
N GLU A 143 -4.98 12.57 -13.33
CA GLU A 143 -3.77 13.30 -13.72
C GLU A 143 -3.14 14.02 -12.52
N LYS A 144 -3.95 14.64 -11.66
CA LYS A 144 -3.45 15.30 -10.43
C LYS A 144 -2.86 14.29 -9.46
N PHE A 145 -3.49 13.12 -9.32
CA PHE A 145 -2.92 12.03 -8.54
C PHE A 145 -1.58 11.55 -9.12
N ALA A 146 -1.48 11.38 -10.45
CA ALA A 146 -0.24 11.01 -11.13
C ALA A 146 0.87 12.06 -10.98
N GLU A 147 0.54 13.34 -11.06
CA GLU A 147 1.46 14.45 -10.80
C GLU A 147 1.98 14.42 -9.36
N ALA A 148 1.11 14.18 -8.38
CA ALA A 148 1.49 14.09 -6.97
C ALA A 148 2.42 12.88 -6.71
N MET A 149 2.12 11.72 -7.31
CA MET A 149 3.01 10.55 -7.26
C MET A 149 4.40 10.87 -7.84
N LYS A 150 4.46 11.52 -9.01
CA LYS A 150 5.72 11.91 -9.66
C LYS A 150 6.51 12.92 -8.82
N ALA A 151 5.83 13.89 -8.22
CA ALA A 151 6.45 14.89 -7.36
C ALA A 151 7.09 14.22 -6.12
N TYR A 152 6.36 13.31 -5.48
CA TYR A 152 6.87 12.54 -4.34
C TYR A 152 8.09 11.68 -4.72
N ALA A 153 8.01 10.96 -5.84
CA ALA A 153 9.10 10.13 -6.34
C ALA A 153 10.38 10.93 -6.58
N THR A 154 10.26 12.17 -7.06
CA THR A 154 11.41 13.04 -7.35
C THR A 154 12.03 13.63 -6.08
N ALA A 155 11.22 13.86 -5.04
CA ALA A 155 11.65 14.59 -3.84
C ALA A 155 12.12 13.69 -2.69
N HIS A 156 11.58 12.47 -2.55
CA HIS A 156 11.71 11.72 -1.29
C HIS A 156 12.08 10.24 -1.44
N VAL A 157 11.70 9.59 -2.55
CA VAL A 157 11.84 8.13 -2.65
C VAL A 157 13.30 7.67 -2.66
N ILE A 158 14.20 8.42 -3.29
CA ILE A 158 15.60 7.98 -3.42
C ILE A 158 16.31 7.96 -2.05
N GLU A 159 16.14 8.99 -1.23
CA GLU A 159 16.87 9.10 0.04
C GLU A 159 16.38 8.08 1.07
N ASP A 160 15.06 7.94 1.22
CA ASP A 160 14.47 7.02 2.21
C ASP A 160 14.71 5.55 1.84
N VAL A 161 14.58 5.19 0.55
CA VAL A 161 14.90 3.84 0.06
C VAL A 161 16.38 3.54 0.29
N MET A 162 17.27 4.46 -0.08
CA MET A 162 18.71 4.25 0.09
C MET A 162 19.10 4.10 1.56
N ALA A 163 18.53 4.90 2.46
CA ALA A 163 18.79 4.79 3.89
C ALA A 163 18.30 3.44 4.45
N ALA A 164 17.13 2.97 4.03
CA ALA A 164 16.60 1.68 4.43
C ALA A 164 17.47 0.51 3.92
N GLU A 165 17.88 0.55 2.65
CA GLU A 165 18.75 -0.47 2.05
C GLU A 165 20.14 -0.49 2.71
N GLN A 166 20.72 0.69 3.00
CA GLN A 166 22.00 0.79 3.72
C GLN A 166 21.91 0.19 5.13
N ALA A 167 20.79 0.37 5.83
CA ALA A 167 20.58 -0.26 7.13
C ALA A 167 20.54 -1.80 7.01
N CYS A 168 19.84 -2.34 6.00
CA CYS A 168 19.80 -3.78 5.75
C CYS A 168 21.18 -4.33 5.33
N ASP A 169 21.99 -3.56 4.60
CA ASP A 169 23.38 -3.93 4.28
C ASP A 169 24.30 -3.92 5.51
N ALA A 170 24.12 -2.97 6.43
CA ALA A 170 24.85 -2.96 7.69
C ALA A 170 24.53 -4.20 8.55
N GLU A 171 23.27 -4.64 8.58
CA GLU A 171 22.87 -5.88 9.25
C GLU A 171 23.48 -7.13 8.60
N LEU A 172 23.58 -7.15 7.26
CA LEU A 172 24.28 -8.19 6.52
C LEU A 172 25.75 -8.25 6.93
N ASP A 173 26.44 -7.11 6.92
CA ASP A 173 27.85 -7.04 7.27
C ASP A 173 28.11 -7.48 8.72
N GLU A 174 27.25 -7.08 9.66
CA GLU A 174 27.31 -7.53 11.05
C GLU A 174 27.10 -9.05 11.18
N ALA A 175 26.14 -9.62 10.44
CA ALA A 175 25.87 -11.06 10.44
C ALA A 175 27.05 -11.87 9.86
N LEU A 176 27.67 -11.37 8.78
CA LEU A 176 28.87 -11.96 8.20
C LEU A 176 30.06 -11.88 9.18
N ALA A 177 30.26 -10.74 9.84
CA ALA A 177 31.33 -10.56 10.82
C ALA A 177 31.19 -11.50 12.02
N LYS A 178 29.98 -11.66 12.57
CA LYS A 178 29.69 -12.59 13.70
C LYS A 178 29.99 -14.05 13.37
N THR A 179 29.90 -14.44 12.11
CA THR A 179 30.22 -15.80 11.64
C THR A 179 31.68 -15.93 11.18
N GLY A 180 32.47 -14.86 11.31
CA GLY A 180 33.86 -14.77 10.90
C GLY A 180 34.06 -14.91 9.39
N VAL A 181 33.04 -14.60 8.57
CA VAL A 181 33.19 -14.51 7.12
C VAL A 181 34.09 -13.31 6.84
N ARG A 182 35.15 -13.52 6.06
CA ARG A 182 36.04 -12.45 5.64
C ARG A 182 35.42 -11.74 4.42
N PRO A 183 35.43 -10.40 4.40
CA PRO A 183 34.96 -9.62 3.26
C PRO A 183 35.79 -9.90 2.01
#